data_AF-A0A1E8FJG1-F1
#
_entry.id   AF-A0A1E8FJG1-F1
#
_cell.length_a   1.000
_cell.length_b   1.000
_cell.length_c   1.000
_cell.angle_alpha   90.00
_cell.angle_beta   90.00
_cell.angle_gamma   90.00
#
_symmetry.space_group_name_H-M   'P 1'
#
loop_
_entity.id
_entity.type
_entity.pdbx_description
1 polymer ?
#
loop_
_entity_poly.entity_id
_entity_poly.type
_entity_poly.pdbx_seq_one_letter_code
_entity_poly.pdbx_strand_id
1 'polypeptide(L)'
;MDDAQIAEKAKTIASYNLKDPGSAQFRNIKVSRVTEERHQAQPTTIVGLIEFVCLEVNAKNSYGGYTGFKGNVVHSDGRVETDSFYSIWCQSSHKSYQSIPAQ
;
A
#
# COMPACT_ATOMS: atom_id res chain seq x y z
N MET A 1 13.45 -0.80 -10.49
CA MET A 1 12.23 -1.64 -10.46
C MET A 1 11.11 -0.78 -10.97
N ASP A 2 10.28 -1.33 -11.86
CA ASP A 2 9.06 -0.65 -12.30
C ASP A 2 7.92 -0.79 -11.27
N ASP A 3 6.85 -0.02 -11.46
CA ASP A 3 5.70 0.04 -10.55
C ASP A 3 4.99 -1.31 -10.42
N ALA A 4 5.01 -2.15 -11.46
CA ALA A 4 4.43 -3.48 -11.44
C ALA A 4 5.21 -4.40 -10.49
N GLN A 5 6.54 -4.39 -10.56
CA GLN A 5 7.40 -5.14 -9.64
C GLN A 5 7.25 -4.66 -8.19
N ILE A 6 7.05 -3.36 -7.98
CA ILE A 6 6.80 -2.78 -6.65
C ILE A 6 5.44 -3.23 -6.12
N ALA A 7 4.40 -3.19 -6.96
CA ALA A 7 3.07 -3.70 -6.63
C ALA A 7 3.10 -5.19 -6.28
N GLU A 8 3.79 -6.04 -7.05
CA GLU A 8 3.91 -7.47 -6.76
C GLU A 8 4.61 -7.75 -5.42
N LYS A 9 5.68 -7.00 -5.11
CA LYS A 9 6.31 -7.10 -3.79
C LYS A 9 5.36 -6.67 -2.66
N ALA A 10 4.63 -5.57 -2.86
CA ALA A 10 3.67 -5.10 -1.86
C ALA A 10 2.52 -6.11 -1.64
N LYS A 11 2.01 -6.74 -2.71
CA LYS A 11 1.04 -7.85 -2.62
C LYS A 11 1.59 -9.00 -1.79
N THR A 12 2.83 -9.40 -2.09
CA THR A 12 3.52 -10.49 -1.37
C THR A 12 3.64 -10.18 0.12
N ILE A 13 4.09 -8.96 0.47
CA ILE A 13 4.24 -8.52 1.85
C ILE A 13 2.88 -8.48 2.56
N ALA A 14 1.86 -7.91 1.93
CA ALA A 14 0.50 -7.85 2.48
C ALA A 14 -0.11 -9.24 2.70
N SER A 15 0.17 -10.20 1.81
CA SER A 15 -0.31 -11.57 1.92
C SER A 15 0.24 -12.32 3.13
N TYR A 16 1.47 -12.05 3.57
CA TYR A 16 2.09 -12.79 4.67
C TYR A 16 1.36 -12.66 6.00
N ASN A 17 0.61 -11.57 6.21
CA ASN A 17 -0.13 -11.34 7.44
C ASN A 17 -1.56 -11.92 7.41
N LEU A 18 -1.97 -12.55 6.30
CA LEU A 18 -3.30 -13.10 6.12
C LEU A 18 -3.38 -14.53 6.67
N LYS A 19 -4.59 -14.93 7.09
CA LYS A 19 -4.85 -16.31 7.56
C LYS A 19 -4.68 -17.35 6.44
N ASP A 20 -5.10 -16.99 5.23
CA ASP A 20 -4.91 -17.79 4.02
C ASP A 20 -4.25 -16.91 2.95
N PRO A 21 -2.90 -16.83 2.92
CA PRO A 21 -2.17 -16.00 1.97
C PRO A 21 -2.46 -16.31 0.49
N GLY A 22 -2.76 -17.57 0.17
CA GLY A 22 -3.05 -18.00 -1.20
C GLY A 22 -4.43 -17.56 -1.70
N SER A 23 -5.33 -17.14 -0.80
CA SER A 23 -6.64 -16.61 -1.15
C SER A 23 -6.67 -15.10 -1.40
N ALA A 24 -5.54 -14.41 -1.29
CA ALA A 24 -5.48 -12.97 -1.36
C ALA A 24 -5.92 -12.43 -2.73
N GLN A 25 -6.87 -11.50 -2.70
CA GLN A 25 -7.32 -10.72 -3.85
C GLN A 25 -6.97 -9.25 -3.61
N PHE A 26 -6.49 -8.60 -4.67
CA PHE A 26 -5.98 -7.23 -4.60
C PHE A 26 -6.70 -6.32 -5.59
N ARG A 27 -6.92 -5.07 -5.18
CA ARG A 27 -7.41 -3.99 -6.07
C ARG A 27 -6.93 -2.62 -5.59
N ASN A 28 -7.16 -1.60 -6.41
CA ASN A 28 -6.87 -0.20 -6.09
C ASN A 28 -5.40 0.04 -5.67
N ILE A 29 -4.46 -0.61 -6.35
CA ILE A 29 -3.04 -0.56 -6.01
C ILE A 29 -2.43 0.75 -6.53
N LYS A 30 -1.73 1.45 -5.65
CA LYS A 30 -1.15 2.76 -5.90
C LYS A 30 0.23 2.84 -5.27
N VAL A 31 1.23 3.19 -6.06
CA VAL A 31 2.60 3.43 -5.57
C VAL A 31 2.75 4.90 -5.20
N SER A 32 3.13 5.19 -3.96
CA SER A 32 3.35 6.55 -3.46
C SER A 32 4.83 6.88 -3.40
N ARG A 33 5.20 8.00 -4.01
CA ARG A 33 6.57 8.52 -4.03
C ARG A 33 6.67 9.83 -3.26
N VAL A 34 7.82 10.05 -2.62
CA VAL A 34 8.17 11.30 -1.96
C VAL A 34 8.17 12.43 -2.99
N THR A 35 7.38 13.47 -2.72
CA THR A 35 7.33 14.70 -3.50
C THR A 35 8.31 15.75 -2.97
N GLU A 36 8.54 16.81 -3.75
CA GLU A 36 9.31 17.97 -3.30
C GLU A 36 8.71 18.61 -2.04
N GLU A 37 7.37 18.74 -1.98
CA GLU A 37 6.66 19.28 -0.82
C GLU A 37 6.89 18.43 0.43
N ARG A 38 6.85 17.10 0.29
CA ARG A 38 7.16 16.16 1.37
C ARG A 38 8.62 16.28 1.84
N HIS A 39 9.56 16.43 0.92
CA HIS A 39 10.97 16.63 1.22
C HIS A 39 11.23 17.94 1.97
N GLN A 40 10.57 19.03 1.58
CA GLN A 40 10.67 20.31 2.30
C GLN A 40 10.14 20.21 3.74
N ALA A 41 9.03 19.50 3.94
CA ALA A 41 8.47 19.27 5.28
C ALA A 41 9.33 18.32 6.14
N GLN A 42 10.06 17.38 5.52
CA GLN A 42 10.97 16.47 6.20
C GLN A 42 12.24 16.23 5.38
N PRO A 43 13.29 17.06 5.59
CA PRO A 43 14.51 17.05 4.77
C PRO A 43 15.33 15.75 4.79
N THR A 44 14.98 14.79 5.66
CA THR A 44 15.59 13.46 5.71
C THR A 44 15.05 12.49 4.65
N THR A 45 13.95 12.84 3.98
CA THR A 45 13.38 12.03 2.89
C THR A 45 14.09 12.31 1.56
N ILE A 46 13.99 11.42 0.57
CA ILE A 46 14.62 11.59 -0.74
C ILE A 46 13.52 11.69 -1.80
N VAL A 47 13.48 12.79 -2.56
CA VAL A 47 12.48 13.00 -3.63
C VAL A 47 12.52 11.86 -4.64
N GLY A 48 11.34 11.37 -5.01
CA GLY A 48 11.15 10.25 -5.94
C GLY A 48 11.29 8.86 -5.32
N LEU A 49 11.77 8.75 -4.07
CA LEU A 49 11.81 7.48 -3.35
C LEU A 49 10.38 6.99 -3.07
N ILE A 50 10.17 5.67 -3.09
CA ILE A 50 8.89 5.06 -2.74
C ILE A 50 8.76 5.07 -1.22
N GLU A 51 7.74 5.75 -0.70
CA GLU A 51 7.50 5.79 0.74
C GLU A 51 6.63 4.59 1.16
N PHE A 52 5.53 4.37 0.43
CA PHE A 52 4.59 3.26 0.65
C PHE A 52 3.79 2.89 -0.60
N VAL A 53 3.13 1.74 -0.54
CA VAL A 53 2.16 1.27 -1.52
C VAL A 53 0.81 1.12 -0.84
N CYS A 54 -0.21 1.76 -1.40
CA CYS A 54 -1.59 1.62 -0.99
C CYS A 54 -2.25 0.50 -1.80
N LEU A 55 -2.99 -0.38 -1.14
CA LEU A 55 -3.73 -1.44 -1.81
C LEU A 55 -4.89 -1.93 -0.96
N GLU A 56 -5.92 -2.45 -1.60
CA GLU A 56 -7.03 -3.10 -0.90
C GLU A 56 -6.91 -4.62 -1.02
N VAL A 57 -7.06 -5.31 0.12
CA VAL A 57 -6.91 -6.77 0.22
C VAL A 57 -8.23 -7.39 0.69
N ASN A 58 -8.64 -8.46 0.04
CA ASN A 58 -9.69 -9.37 0.52
C ASN A 58 -9.14 -10.79 0.54
N ALA A 59 -9.40 -11.53 1.62
CA ALA A 59 -8.92 -12.90 1.78
C ALA A 59 -9.88 -13.71 2.65
N LYS A 60 -9.74 -15.04 2.59
CA LYS A 60 -10.56 -15.94 3.39
C LYS A 60 -10.23 -15.81 4.88
N ASN A 61 -11.28 -15.77 5.70
CA ASN A 61 -11.16 -15.89 7.14
C ASN A 61 -11.01 -17.36 7.57
N SER A 62 -10.97 -17.63 8.88
CA SER A 62 -10.85 -19.00 9.42
C SER A 62 -12.03 -19.93 9.09
N TYR A 63 -13.15 -19.39 8.58
CA TYR A 63 -14.32 -20.14 8.14
C TYR A 63 -14.34 -20.35 6.61
N GLY A 64 -13.27 -19.95 5.90
CA GLY A 64 -13.15 -20.10 4.45
C GLY A 64 -13.92 -19.06 3.62
N GLY A 65 -14.55 -18.07 4.27
CA GLY A 65 -15.35 -17.03 3.61
C GLY A 65 -14.60 -15.71 3.44
N TYR A 66 -14.92 -14.97 2.37
CA TYR A 66 -14.45 -13.60 2.16
C TYR A 66 -15.33 -12.60 2.91
N THR A 67 -14.72 -11.59 3.53
CA THR A 67 -15.44 -10.58 4.33
C THR A 67 -15.41 -9.18 3.73
N GLY A 68 -14.77 -9.02 2.57
CA GLY A 68 -14.70 -7.77 1.84
C GLY A 68 -13.30 -7.18 1.83
N PHE A 69 -13.11 -6.18 0.97
CA PHE A 69 -11.83 -5.51 0.79
C PHE A 69 -11.54 -4.53 1.93
N LYS A 70 -10.33 -4.62 2.49
CA LYS A 70 -9.81 -3.70 3.50
C LYS A 70 -8.57 -2.96 2.99
N GLY A 71 -8.46 -1.69 3.35
CA GLY A 71 -7.35 -0.83 2.96
C GLY A 71 -6.07 -1.18 3.72
N ASN A 72 -4.97 -1.29 2.99
CA ASN A 72 -3.64 -1.56 3.52
C ASN A 72 -2.62 -0.56 2.97
N VAL A 73 -1.67 -0.20 3.82
CA VAL A 73 -0.47 0.58 3.49
C VAL A 73 0.74 -0.31 3.73
N VAL A 74 1.50 -0.58 2.68
CA VAL A 74 2.75 -1.33 2.75
C VAL A 74 3.91 -0.36 2.64
N HIS A 75 4.65 -0.17 3.72
CA HIS A 75 5.80 0.72 3.78
C HIS A 75 7.02 0.09 3.09
N SER A 76 7.95 0.93 2.66
CA SER A 76 9.21 0.47 2.04
C SER A 76 10.09 -0.40 2.95
N ASP A 77 9.90 -0.31 4.27
CA ASP A 77 10.54 -1.15 5.29
C ASP A 77 9.84 -2.51 5.51
N GLY A 78 8.75 -2.78 4.79
CA GLY A 78 7.96 -4.02 4.88
C GLY A 78 6.85 -4.01 5.92
N ARG A 79 6.68 -2.91 6.67
CA ARG A 79 5.57 -2.78 7.62
C ARG A 79 4.23 -2.66 6.91
N VAL A 80 3.20 -3.29 7.46
CA VAL A 80 1.83 -3.23 6.95
C VAL A 80 0.93 -2.55 7.98
N GLU A 81 0.25 -1.48 7.59
CA GLU A 81 -0.77 -0.80 8.38
C GLU A 81 -2.13 -0.91 7.68
N THR A 82 -3.23 -0.91 8.44
CA THR A 82 -4.58 -1.11 7.89
C THR A 82 -5.51 0.09 8.14
N ASP A 83 -6.62 0.10 7.43
CA ASP A 83 -7.82 0.90 7.68
C ASP A 83 -7.55 2.40 7.89
N SER A 84 -7.42 2.87 9.15
CA SER A 84 -7.21 4.29 9.47
C SER A 84 -5.97 4.88 8.80
N PHE A 85 -4.89 4.09 8.66
CA PHE A 85 -3.70 4.55 7.96
C PHE A 85 -3.95 4.62 6.45
N TYR A 86 -4.72 3.69 5.89
CA TYR A 86 -5.10 3.74 4.48
C TYR A 86 -5.97 4.96 4.18
N SER A 87 -6.92 5.32 5.04
CA SER A 87 -7.73 6.52 4.80
C SER A 87 -6.89 7.80 4.85
N ILE A 88 -5.96 7.91 5.81
CA ILE A 88 -5.06 9.06 5.95
C ILE A 88 -4.09 9.17 4.76
N TRP A 89 -3.45 8.08 4.37
CA TRP A 89 -2.35 8.11 3.40
C TRP A 89 -2.77 7.87 1.95
N CYS A 90 -3.88 7.17 1.73
CA CYS A 90 -4.27 6.67 0.40
C CYS A 90 -5.58 7.28 -0.12
N GLN A 91 -6.39 7.88 0.75
CA GLN A 91 -7.66 8.51 0.40
C GLN A 91 -7.74 10.00 0.77
N SER A 92 -6.89 10.50 1.68
CA SER A 92 -6.96 11.91 2.06
C SER A 92 -6.51 12.80 0.91
N SER A 93 -7.14 13.97 0.80
CA SER A 93 -6.77 15.02 -0.14
C SER A 93 -5.51 15.78 0.28
N HIS A 94 -4.81 15.37 1.36
CA HIS A 94 -3.47 15.89 1.69
C HIS A 94 -2.48 15.32 0.68
N LYS A 95 -2.35 16.04 -0.43
CA LYS A 95 -1.57 15.71 -1.63
C LYS A 95 -0.05 15.77 -1.41
N SER A 96 0.52 15.01 -0.49
CA SER A 96 1.98 14.83 -0.46
C SER A 96 2.47 13.67 -1.33
N TYR A 97 1.56 12.92 -1.97
CA TYR A 97 1.90 11.71 -2.73
C TYR A 97 1.23 11.68 -4.10
N GLN A 98 2.02 11.41 -5.14
CA GLN A 98 1.50 11.02 -6.44
C GLN A 98 1.27 9.52 -6.44
N SER A 99 0.01 9.09 -6.39
CA SER A 99 -0.37 7.69 -6.54
C SER A 99 -0.60 7.37 -8.01
N ILE A 100 0.30 6.60 -8.61
CA ILE A 100 0.11 6.08 -9.97
C ILE A 100 -0.53 4.69 -9.85
N PRO A 101 -1.65 4.42 -10.57
CA PRO A 101 -2.18 3.07 -10.65
C PRO A 101 -1.11 2.13 -11.18
N ALA A 102 -0.76 1.08 -10.42
CA ALA A 102 0.09 0.02 -10.95
C ALA A 102 -0.76 -0.80 -11.93
N GLN A 103 -0.34 -0.85 -13.20
CA GLN A 103 -0.94 -1.72 -14.23
C GLN A 103 -0.53 -3.17 -14.02
#